data_AF-A0A8S1YMY3-F1
#
_entry.id   AF-A0A8S1YMY3-F1
#
_cell.length_a   1.000
_cell.length_b   1.000
_cell.length_c   1.000
_cell.angle_alpha   90.00
_cell.angle_beta   90.00
_cell.angle_gamma   90.00
#
_symmetry.space_group_name_H-M   'P 1'
#
loop_
_entity.id
_entity.type
_entity.pdbx_description
1 polymer ?
#
loop_
_entity_poly.entity_id
_entity_poly.type
_entity_poly.pdbx_seq_one_letter_code
_entity_poly.pdbx_strand_id
1 'polypeptide(L)'
;MIARMMNNLVEIWLKSNPSQNKTNSLMSKDNLIYQNPNYYLNFQEEQAKKQQKDMSDEYLSNDDNFDDNNPHLQFNPIIIPNNAFLFQAQPIQICKSCNGQVWKQYQCTDNQVHIGCSSCGRLMPKRLLNEDENEQLQMMCCICKVYDCKFYYGDCNKANLNKLMLVKDIRDLVQIPLNFINNVEYIRIINHLQGKQHSTIFDFMLEHYINKGDFYFQQNKSTFNFPLQDINVKITPNTPICWQCHRKLINFIIFRYVQCWKYDEALFSSPDCFYGINCRTQHRNQYHADKYNHVCEQTKFN
;
A
#
# COMPACT_ATOMS: atom_id res chain seq x y z
N MET A 1 10.81 -15.68 10.17
CA MET A 1 11.16 -14.36 10.76
C MET A 1 9.97 -13.69 11.46
N ILE A 2 8.75 -13.73 10.88
CA ILE A 2 7.51 -13.16 11.46
C ILE A 2 7.14 -13.78 12.82
N ALA A 3 7.29 -15.10 13.00
CA ALA A 3 6.98 -15.77 14.26
C ALA A 3 7.87 -15.32 15.43
N ARG A 4 9.16 -15.08 15.19
CA ARG A 4 10.09 -14.52 16.19
C ARG A 4 9.71 -13.08 16.57
N MET A 5 9.23 -12.30 15.60
CA MET A 5 8.80 -10.93 15.83
C MET A 5 7.51 -10.87 16.66
N MET A 6 6.55 -11.77 16.38
CA MET A 6 5.32 -11.87 17.16
C MET A 6 5.58 -12.34 18.59
N ASN A 7 6.46 -13.33 18.79
CA ASN A 7 6.84 -13.79 20.14
C ASN A 7 7.51 -12.67 20.95
N ASN A 8 8.40 -11.89 20.32
CA ASN A 8 9.04 -10.75 20.98
C ASN A 8 8.04 -9.65 21.36
N LEU A 9 7.05 -9.34 20.50
CA LEU A 9 6.02 -8.34 20.80
C LEU A 9 5.08 -8.79 21.92
N VAL A 10 4.76 -10.08 21.99
CA VAL A 10 3.95 -10.67 23.06
C VAL A 10 4.71 -10.67 24.39
N GLU A 11 6.00 -11.01 24.40
CA GLU A 11 6.83 -10.94 25.61
C GLU A 11 6.97 -9.51 26.14
N ILE A 12 7.20 -8.53 25.25
CA ILE A 12 7.26 -7.11 25.61
C ILE A 12 5.93 -6.67 26.21
N TRP A 13 4.81 -7.07 25.59
CA TRP A 13 3.48 -6.72 26.08
C TRP A 13 3.14 -7.37 27.44
N LEU A 14 3.53 -8.62 27.66
CA LEU A 14 3.32 -9.32 28.94
C LEU A 14 4.19 -8.75 30.07
N LYS A 15 5.41 -8.32 29.78
CA LYS A 15 6.27 -7.59 30.75
C LYS A 15 5.67 -6.26 31.17
N SER A 16 4.99 -5.58 30.25
CA SER A 16 4.29 -4.32 30.52
C SER A 16 2.90 -4.50 31.15
N ASN A 17 2.35 -5.72 31.20
CA ASN A 17 1.00 -6.00 31.73
C ASN A 17 0.98 -7.24 32.66
N PRO A 18 1.59 -7.18 33.86
CA PRO A 18 1.81 -8.35 34.72
C PRO A 18 0.54 -9.04 35.22
N SER A 19 -0.59 -8.32 35.26
CA SER A 19 -1.90 -8.85 35.66
C SER A 19 -2.51 -9.80 34.64
N GLN A 20 -2.12 -9.69 33.36
CA GLN A 20 -2.56 -10.56 32.27
C GLN A 20 -1.85 -11.93 32.30
N ASN A 21 -0.72 -12.02 33.00
CA ASN A 21 0.15 -13.21 33.07
C ASN A 21 -0.47 -14.41 33.83
N LYS A 22 -1.66 -14.23 34.42
CA LYS A 22 -2.32 -15.25 35.28
C LYS A 22 -3.57 -15.88 34.66
N THR A 23 -3.95 -15.54 33.42
CA THR A 23 -5.12 -16.16 32.80
C THR A 23 -4.75 -17.47 32.11
N ASN A 24 -5.09 -18.59 32.76
CA ASN A 24 -5.02 -19.96 32.21
C ASN A 24 -5.79 -20.15 30.87
N SER A 25 -6.51 -19.13 30.41
CA SER A 25 -7.24 -19.10 29.14
C SER A 25 -6.35 -18.99 27.90
N LEU A 26 -5.09 -18.58 28.02
CA LEU A 26 -4.15 -18.49 26.87
C LEU A 26 -3.46 -19.84 26.56
N MET A 27 -3.60 -20.84 27.43
CA MET A 27 -2.88 -22.12 27.40
C MET A 27 -3.80 -23.32 27.10
N SER A 28 -5.07 -23.12 26.73
CA SER A 28 -5.95 -24.21 26.32
C SER A 28 -5.59 -24.74 24.91
N LYS A 29 -5.84 -26.04 24.73
CA LYS A 29 -5.34 -26.95 23.68
C LYS A 29 -5.57 -26.57 22.20
N ASP A 30 -6.13 -25.40 21.89
CA ASP A 30 -6.38 -24.96 20.51
C ASP A 30 -5.28 -24.05 19.93
N ASN A 31 -4.29 -23.65 20.75
CA ASN A 31 -3.11 -22.92 20.28
C ASN A 31 -1.90 -23.85 20.10
N LEU A 32 -1.91 -24.63 19.01
CA LEU A 32 -0.80 -25.50 18.60
C LEU A 32 0.55 -24.76 18.40
N ILE A 33 0.55 -23.43 18.36
CA ILE A 33 1.75 -22.60 18.24
C ILE A 33 2.62 -22.67 19.51
N TYR A 34 2.02 -22.89 20.69
CA TYR A 34 2.75 -22.85 21.96
C TYR A 34 3.42 -24.16 22.35
N GLN A 35 2.96 -25.31 21.80
CA GLN A 35 3.44 -26.62 22.25
C GLN A 35 4.63 -27.17 21.46
N ASN A 36 4.91 -26.64 20.27
CA ASN A 36 6.05 -27.11 19.49
C ASN A 36 6.64 -26.02 18.58
N PRO A 37 7.70 -25.30 19.02
CA PRO A 37 8.36 -24.25 18.25
C PRO A 37 8.92 -24.71 16.89
N ASN A 38 9.10 -26.02 16.71
CA ASN A 38 9.64 -26.62 15.48
C ASN A 38 8.54 -27.05 14.50
N TYR A 39 7.26 -26.94 14.85
CA TYR A 39 6.15 -27.34 13.97
C TYR A 39 6.17 -26.57 12.63
N TYR A 40 6.50 -25.28 12.65
CA TYR A 40 6.55 -24.46 11.43
C TYR A 40 7.76 -24.77 10.54
N LEU A 41 8.89 -25.18 11.13
CA LEU A 41 10.10 -25.57 10.39
C LEU A 41 9.89 -26.96 9.75
N ASN A 42 9.32 -27.90 10.51
CA ASN A 42 9.00 -29.24 10.01
C ASN A 42 7.91 -29.19 8.92
N PHE A 43 6.92 -28.29 9.03
CA PHE A 43 5.90 -28.09 8.00
C PHE A 43 6.48 -27.52 6.70
N GLN A 44 7.46 -26.62 6.78
CA GLN A 44 8.17 -26.08 5.60
C GLN A 44 9.08 -27.13 4.95
N GLU A 45 9.75 -27.98 5.75
CA GLU A 45 10.54 -29.09 5.23
C GLU A 45 9.68 -30.19 4.60
N GLU A 46 8.50 -30.48 5.15
CA GLU A 46 7.55 -31.44 4.57
C GLU A 46 6.93 -30.93 3.26
N GLN A 47 6.66 -29.63 3.15
CA GLN A 47 6.22 -29.02 1.89
C GLN A 47 7.33 -29.00 0.83
N ALA A 48 8.58 -28.72 1.22
CA ALA A 48 9.73 -28.77 0.32
C ALA A 48 10.01 -30.20 -0.18
N LYS A 49 9.85 -31.21 0.68
CA LYS A 49 9.99 -32.63 0.30
C LYS A 49 8.86 -33.13 -0.60
N LYS A 50 7.63 -32.63 -0.42
CA LYS A 50 6.51 -32.90 -1.35
C LYS A 50 6.74 -32.24 -2.71
N GLN A 51 7.17 -30.98 -2.75
CA GLN A 51 7.48 -30.28 -4.01
C GLN A 51 8.64 -30.90 -4.78
N GLN A 52 9.65 -31.46 -4.11
CA GLN A 52 10.71 -32.22 -4.80
C GLN A 52 10.24 -33.57 -5.34
N LYS A 53 9.25 -34.20 -4.70
CA LYS A 53 8.69 -35.49 -5.13
C LYS A 53 7.71 -35.33 -6.30
N ASP A 54 6.99 -34.22 -6.37
CA ASP A 54 6.10 -33.89 -7.49
C ASP A 54 6.88 -33.42 -8.74
N MET A 55 8.17 -33.09 -8.60
CA MET A 55 9.04 -32.60 -9.68
C MET A 55 9.78 -33.72 -10.44
N SER A 56 9.72 -34.98 -9.98
CA SER A 56 10.32 -36.12 -10.68
C SER A 56 9.41 -36.80 -11.70
N ASP A 57 8.09 -36.53 -11.66
CA ASP A 57 7.11 -37.38 -12.34
C ASP A 57 6.34 -36.71 -13.50
N GLU A 58 6.61 -35.44 -13.82
CA GLU A 58 6.03 -34.77 -15.01
C GLU A 58 7.10 -34.07 -15.86
N TYR A 59 7.92 -34.86 -16.54
CA TYR A 59 8.51 -34.45 -17.81
C TYR A 59 7.76 -35.18 -18.92
N LEU A 60 6.93 -34.42 -19.65
CA LEU A 60 6.63 -34.51 -21.09
C LEU A 60 5.19 -33.99 -21.36
N SER A 61 5.04 -32.68 -21.62
CA SER A 61 4.32 -32.21 -22.81
C SER A 61 4.41 -30.68 -22.92
N ASN A 62 4.91 -30.21 -24.06
CA ASN A 62 4.53 -28.92 -24.60
C ASN A 62 3.02 -28.95 -24.89
N ASP A 63 2.29 -27.90 -24.56
CA ASP A 63 1.38 -27.27 -25.52
C ASP A 63 0.84 -25.94 -24.99
N ASP A 64 0.91 -24.96 -25.88
CA ASP A 64 0.19 -23.71 -25.83
C ASP A 64 -1.33 -23.99 -25.89
N ASN A 65 -2.06 -23.61 -24.83
CA ASN A 65 -3.48 -23.16 -24.82
C ASN A 65 -4.09 -23.41 -23.43
N PHE A 66 -4.49 -22.36 -22.71
CA PHE A 66 -5.55 -22.39 -21.70
C PHE A 66 -5.99 -20.93 -21.48
N ASP A 67 -6.99 -20.46 -22.21
CA ASP A 67 -8.44 -20.62 -22.01
C ASP A 67 -8.92 -19.95 -20.72
N ASP A 68 -9.65 -18.86 -20.94
CA ASP A 68 -10.45 -18.14 -19.98
C ASP A 68 -11.58 -19.05 -19.49
N ASN A 69 -11.88 -18.94 -18.20
CA ASN A 69 -13.01 -19.55 -17.47
C ASN A 69 -12.75 -20.90 -16.77
N ASN A 70 -12.66 -20.83 -15.43
CA ASN A 70 -13.58 -21.60 -14.58
C ASN A 70 -13.64 -21.03 -13.14
N PRO A 71 -14.69 -21.34 -12.34
CA PRO A 71 -15.46 -20.38 -11.56
C PRO A 71 -15.50 -20.82 -10.07
N HIS A 72 -16.37 -20.18 -9.29
CA HIS A 72 -16.86 -20.64 -7.97
C HIS A 72 -15.90 -20.53 -6.77
N LEU A 73 -15.80 -19.30 -6.24
CA LEU A 73 -15.98 -19.14 -4.80
C LEU A 73 -17.48 -18.94 -4.55
N GLN A 74 -18.12 -19.96 -4.00
CA GLN A 74 -19.50 -19.91 -3.53
C GLN A 74 -19.63 -18.83 -2.46
N PHE A 75 -20.30 -17.74 -2.80
CA PHE A 75 -20.88 -16.83 -1.82
C PHE A 75 -22.07 -17.56 -1.19
N ASN A 76 -21.92 -18.00 0.05
CA ASN A 76 -23.08 -18.31 0.87
C ASN A 76 -23.90 -17.03 1.03
N PRO A 77 -25.19 -17.00 0.65
CA PRO A 77 -26.04 -15.86 0.94
C PRO A 77 -26.21 -15.78 2.45
N ILE A 78 -25.64 -14.72 3.05
CA ILE A 78 -26.00 -14.34 4.42
C ILE A 78 -27.48 -13.92 4.34
N ILE A 79 -28.35 -14.79 4.81
CA ILE A 79 -29.74 -14.45 5.13
C ILE A 79 -29.67 -13.40 6.23
N ILE A 80 -29.95 -12.15 5.89
CA ILE A 80 -30.13 -11.07 6.85
C ILE A 80 -31.49 -11.32 7.51
N PRO A 81 -31.57 -11.63 8.82
CA PRO A 81 -32.87 -11.64 9.48
C PRO A 81 -33.38 -10.19 9.51
N ASN A 82 -34.61 -10.01 9.03
CA ASN A 82 -35.40 -8.79 9.15
C ASN A 82 -35.57 -8.42 10.63
N ASN A 83 -34.57 -7.74 11.18
CA ASN A 83 -34.72 -6.97 12.39
C ASN A 83 -34.46 -5.52 12.00
N ALA A 84 -35.55 -4.76 11.98
CA ALA A 84 -35.54 -3.31 11.90
C ALA A 84 -34.76 -2.76 13.10
N PHE A 85 -33.44 -2.66 12.96
CA PHE A 85 -32.62 -1.87 13.85
C PHE A 85 -32.88 -0.41 13.51
N LEU A 86 -33.63 0.24 14.40
CA LEU A 86 -33.68 1.68 14.52
C LEU A 86 -32.25 2.22 14.44
N PHE A 87 -31.87 2.78 13.30
CA PHE A 87 -30.70 3.64 13.22
C PHE A 87 -30.96 4.81 14.15
N GLN A 88 -30.41 4.75 15.36
CA GLN A 88 -30.23 5.95 16.16
C GLN A 88 -29.39 6.89 15.29
N ALA A 89 -30.05 7.93 14.77
CA ALA A 89 -29.42 8.96 13.96
C ALA A 89 -28.24 9.51 14.77
N GLN A 90 -27.02 9.21 14.30
CA GLN A 90 -25.82 9.84 14.83
C GLN A 90 -26.02 11.36 14.69
N PRO A 91 -25.71 12.16 15.73
CA PRO A 91 -25.91 13.61 15.65
C PRO A 91 -25.17 14.14 14.43
N ILE A 92 -25.88 14.92 13.61
CA ILE A 92 -25.37 15.58 12.40
C ILE A 92 -24.06 16.24 12.78
N GLN A 93 -22.94 15.74 12.25
CA GLN A 93 -21.61 16.26 12.58
C GLN A 93 -21.49 17.66 11.97
N ILE A 94 -21.70 18.70 12.80
CA ILE A 94 -21.77 20.10 12.37
C ILE A 94 -20.40 20.56 11.85
N CYS A 95 -20.40 21.25 10.72
CA CYS A 95 -19.21 21.94 10.22
C CYS A 95 -18.80 23.05 11.21
N LYS A 96 -17.55 23.03 11.69
CA LYS A 96 -17.06 24.04 12.66
C LYS A 96 -17.22 25.46 12.10
N SER A 97 -17.02 25.63 10.80
CA SER A 97 -17.05 26.94 10.12
C SER A 97 -18.45 27.52 9.91
N CYS A 98 -19.54 26.79 10.22
CA CYS A 98 -20.91 27.30 10.12
C CYS A 98 -21.34 28.15 11.31
N ASN A 99 -20.81 27.88 12.50
CA ASN A 99 -21.31 28.47 13.76
C ASN A 99 -20.44 29.63 14.28
N GLY A 100 -19.83 30.40 13.38
CA GLY A 100 -18.96 31.51 13.76
C GLY A 100 -17.64 31.09 14.43
N GLN A 101 -17.31 29.79 14.52
CA GLN A 101 -15.94 29.38 14.81
C GLN A 101 -15.11 29.66 13.57
N VAL A 102 -14.50 30.83 13.58
CA VAL A 102 -13.54 31.28 12.59
C VAL A 102 -12.37 30.29 12.57
N TRP A 103 -12.38 29.38 11.61
CA TRP A 103 -11.28 28.46 11.41
C TRP A 103 -10.37 29.02 10.33
N LYS A 104 -9.18 29.49 10.72
CA LYS A 104 -8.28 30.25 9.85
C LYS A 104 -8.97 31.42 9.13
N GLN A 105 -9.72 32.24 9.87
CA GLN A 105 -10.38 33.43 9.30
C GLN A 105 -11.50 33.12 8.28
N TYR A 106 -11.91 31.85 8.14
CA TYR A 106 -12.97 31.44 7.22
C TYR A 106 -14.28 31.10 7.95
N GLN A 107 -15.39 31.61 7.42
CA GLN A 107 -16.75 31.30 7.82
C GLN A 107 -17.56 30.84 6.60
N CYS A 108 -18.41 29.83 6.78
CA CYS A 108 -19.29 29.35 5.71
C CYS A 108 -20.31 30.43 5.32
N THR A 109 -20.62 30.51 4.03
CA THR A 109 -21.79 31.24 3.52
C THR A 109 -23.07 30.42 3.70
N ASP A 110 -24.23 31.06 3.61
CA ASP A 110 -25.54 30.42 3.81
C ASP A 110 -25.79 29.23 2.85
N ASN A 111 -25.21 29.29 1.64
CA ASN A 111 -25.33 28.25 0.61
C ASN A 111 -24.04 27.41 0.45
N GLN A 112 -23.18 27.40 1.46
CA GLN A 112 -21.90 26.70 1.39
C GLN A 112 -22.10 25.18 1.28
N VAL A 113 -21.52 24.58 0.24
CA VAL A 113 -21.46 23.12 0.09
C VAL A 113 -20.49 22.55 1.12
N HIS A 114 -20.88 21.43 1.74
CA HIS A 114 -20.08 20.72 2.74
C HIS A 114 -19.66 19.34 2.24
N ILE A 115 -18.49 18.90 2.66
CA ILE A 115 -17.90 17.59 2.36
C ILE A 115 -17.54 16.89 3.66
N GLY A 116 -17.70 15.57 3.70
CA GLY A 116 -17.33 14.76 4.86
C GLY A 116 -15.86 14.36 4.83
N CYS A 117 -15.19 14.47 5.99
CA CYS A 117 -13.87 13.87 6.19
C CYS A 117 -13.95 12.34 6.13
N SER A 118 -13.16 11.70 5.27
CA SER A 118 -13.15 10.25 5.13
C SER A 118 -12.58 9.50 6.34
N SER A 119 -11.80 10.18 7.19
CA SER A 119 -11.27 9.58 8.43
C SER A 119 -12.24 9.68 9.61
N CYS A 120 -12.92 10.83 9.79
CA CYS A 120 -13.70 11.10 11.01
C CYS A 120 -15.18 11.43 10.79
N GLY A 121 -15.62 11.61 9.54
CA GLY A 121 -17.01 11.93 9.18
C GLY A 121 -17.44 13.37 9.41
N ARG A 122 -16.61 14.21 10.05
CA ARG A 122 -16.93 15.63 10.28
C ARG A 122 -17.09 16.37 8.95
N LEU A 123 -18.10 17.23 8.89
CA LEU A 123 -18.30 18.12 7.75
C LEU A 123 -17.29 19.27 7.76
N MET A 124 -16.86 19.67 6.58
CA MET A 124 -16.02 20.84 6.32
C MET A 124 -16.48 21.54 5.05
N PRO A 125 -16.26 22.86 4.90
CA PRO A 125 -16.69 23.58 3.71
C PRO A 125 -15.90 23.09 2.50
N LYS A 126 -16.61 22.80 1.41
CA LYS A 126 -16.01 22.56 0.10
C LYS A 126 -15.53 23.89 -0.46
N ARG A 127 -14.23 24.15 -0.35
CA ARG A 127 -13.63 25.38 -0.88
C ARG A 127 -13.16 25.17 -2.34
N LEU A 128 -13.21 26.22 -3.17
CA LEU A 128 -12.84 26.22 -4.60
C LEU A 128 -11.44 26.80 -4.82
N LEU A 129 -10.61 26.15 -5.64
CA LEU A 129 -9.14 26.27 -5.70
C LEU A 129 -8.54 27.67 -5.94
N ASN A 130 -9.35 28.72 -6.10
CA ASN A 130 -8.96 29.96 -6.76
C ASN A 130 -8.60 31.13 -5.82
N GLU A 131 -8.63 30.99 -4.49
CA GLU A 131 -8.50 32.17 -3.61
C GLU A 131 -7.25 32.23 -2.74
N ASP A 132 -6.56 31.12 -2.49
CA ASP A 132 -5.22 31.05 -1.87
C ASP A 132 -4.71 29.61 -2.03
N GLU A 133 -3.97 29.35 -3.10
CA GLU A 133 -3.69 28.00 -3.63
C GLU A 133 -3.15 27.01 -2.57
N ASN A 134 -2.42 27.49 -1.55
CA ASN A 134 -1.76 26.64 -0.56
C ASN A 134 -2.66 26.05 0.55
N GLU A 135 -3.80 26.67 0.89
CA GLU A 135 -4.62 26.21 2.03
C GLU A 135 -5.68 25.18 1.65
N GLN A 136 -6.23 25.27 0.42
CA GLN A 136 -7.22 24.31 -0.07
C GLN A 136 -6.63 23.02 -0.62
N LEU A 137 -5.42 23.11 -1.19
CA LEU A 137 -4.72 21.94 -1.73
C LEU A 137 -4.63 20.83 -0.69
N GLN A 138 -4.60 21.16 0.60
CA GLN A 138 -4.37 20.21 1.68
C GLN A 138 -5.61 19.48 2.19
N MET A 139 -6.82 19.72 1.67
CA MET A 139 -8.04 19.03 2.15
C MET A 139 -8.35 17.72 1.42
N MET A 140 -7.61 17.41 0.35
CA MET A 140 -7.95 16.33 -0.58
C MET A 140 -6.69 15.57 -1.01
N CYS A 141 -6.79 14.24 -1.12
CA CYS A 141 -5.72 13.46 -1.72
C CYS A 141 -5.58 13.78 -3.21
N CYS A 142 -4.37 14.11 -3.66
CA CYS A 142 -4.11 14.41 -5.07
C CYS A 142 -4.44 13.25 -6.03
N ILE A 143 -4.29 12.00 -5.56
CA ILE A 143 -4.48 10.78 -6.37
C ILE A 143 -5.95 10.32 -6.37
N CYS A 144 -6.51 9.92 -5.23
CA CYS A 144 -7.87 9.36 -5.17
C CYS A 144 -8.99 10.38 -4.91
N LYS A 145 -8.65 11.66 -4.76
CA LYS A 145 -9.60 12.75 -4.50
C LYS A 145 -10.44 12.59 -3.22
N VAL A 146 -10.03 11.70 -2.31
CA VAL A 146 -10.66 11.58 -0.99
C VAL A 146 -10.41 12.82 -0.15
N TYR A 147 -11.44 13.28 0.55
CA TYR A 147 -11.35 14.44 1.44
C TYR A 147 -10.99 14.03 2.87
N ASP A 148 -10.14 14.81 3.53
CA ASP A 148 -9.73 14.60 4.92
C ASP A 148 -9.49 15.94 5.62
N CYS A 149 -9.89 16.04 6.88
CA CYS A 149 -9.84 17.30 7.61
C CYS A 149 -8.51 17.56 8.32
N LYS A 150 -7.49 16.69 8.22
CA LYS A 150 -6.24 16.85 8.97
C LYS A 150 -5.57 18.20 8.74
N PHE A 151 -5.35 18.60 7.50
CA PHE A 151 -4.67 19.87 7.22
C PHE A 151 -5.60 21.08 7.27
N TYR A 152 -6.91 20.84 7.26
CA TYR A 152 -7.89 21.88 7.55
C TYR A 152 -7.97 22.09 9.06
N TYR A 153 -8.64 21.20 9.80
CA TYR A 153 -8.93 21.34 11.22
C TYR A 153 -7.79 20.97 12.18
N GLY A 154 -6.75 20.26 11.73
CA GLY A 154 -5.63 19.85 12.60
C GLY A 154 -5.94 18.73 13.60
N ASP A 155 -7.19 18.61 14.05
CA ASP A 155 -7.63 17.75 15.18
C ASP A 155 -8.37 16.48 14.74
N CYS A 156 -7.95 15.89 13.60
CA CYS A 156 -8.55 14.65 13.13
C CYS A 156 -8.12 13.45 14.01
N ASN A 157 -8.89 13.20 15.06
CA ASN A 157 -8.53 12.26 16.14
C ASN A 157 -8.81 10.78 15.85
N LYS A 158 -9.39 10.41 14.69
CA LYS A 158 -9.54 8.99 14.30
C LYS A 158 -8.28 8.47 13.61
N ALA A 159 -7.78 7.32 14.05
CA ALA A 159 -6.55 6.73 13.55
C ALA A 159 -6.67 6.15 12.11
N ASN A 160 -5.72 6.59 11.29
CA ASN A 160 -4.88 5.81 10.36
C ASN A 160 -5.33 5.32 8.98
N LEU A 161 -6.61 5.23 8.58
CA LEU A 161 -6.89 4.66 7.25
C LEU A 161 -6.88 5.66 6.09
N ASN A 162 -7.23 6.93 6.31
CA ASN A 162 -7.34 7.94 5.25
C ASN A 162 -6.69 9.29 5.59
N LYS A 163 -5.96 9.39 6.71
CA LYS A 163 -5.27 10.63 7.09
C LYS A 163 -4.35 11.09 5.97
N LEU A 164 -4.42 12.37 5.63
CA LEU A 164 -3.50 12.95 4.66
C LEU A 164 -2.09 13.11 5.25
N MET A 165 -1.09 13.07 4.40
CA MET A 165 0.29 13.43 4.69
C MET A 165 0.85 14.19 3.50
N LEU A 166 1.89 15.01 3.73
CA LEU A 166 2.61 15.62 2.63
C LEU A 166 3.68 14.65 2.13
N VAL A 167 3.99 14.73 0.85
CA VAL A 167 4.96 13.82 0.24
C VAL A 167 6.34 13.90 0.90
N LYS A 168 6.80 15.09 1.26
CA LYS A 168 8.07 15.28 1.96
C LYS A 168 8.17 14.56 3.31
N ASP A 169 7.03 14.18 3.90
CA ASP A 169 6.94 13.52 5.21
C ASP A 169 6.94 11.98 5.09
N ILE A 170 7.11 11.42 3.89
CA ILE A 170 7.07 9.95 3.65
C ILE A 170 8.39 9.25 3.98
N ARG A 171 9.48 9.98 4.28
CA ARG A 171 10.88 9.47 4.31
C ARG A 171 11.06 8.09 4.96
N ASP A 172 10.47 7.87 6.13
CA ASP A 172 10.65 6.62 6.90
C ASP A 172 9.78 5.44 6.44
N LEU A 173 8.87 5.66 5.49
CA LEU A 173 7.89 4.67 5.01
C LEU A 173 8.33 3.99 3.70
N VAL A 174 9.41 4.45 3.06
CA VAL A 174 9.90 3.94 1.78
C VAL A 174 10.80 2.71 2.00
N GLN A 175 10.27 1.71 2.69
CA GLN A 175 10.79 0.36 2.58
C GLN A 175 10.18 -0.29 1.34
N ILE A 176 10.99 -1.03 0.57
CA ILE A 176 10.50 -1.79 -0.57
C ILE A 176 9.50 -2.83 -0.04
N PRO A 177 8.22 -2.77 -0.42
CA PRO A 177 7.24 -3.71 0.14
C PRO A 177 7.55 -5.12 -0.35
N LEU A 178 7.53 -6.11 0.55
CA LEU A 178 7.89 -7.51 0.26
C LEU A 178 7.14 -8.17 -0.91
N ASN A 179 5.96 -7.64 -1.26
CA ASN A 179 5.12 -8.18 -2.33
C ASN A 179 5.05 -7.26 -3.57
N PHE A 180 5.81 -6.15 -3.58
CA PHE A 180 5.78 -5.21 -4.70
C PHE A 180 6.64 -5.69 -5.86
N ILE A 181 7.84 -6.20 -5.56
CA ILE A 181 8.77 -6.78 -6.52
C ILE A 181 9.22 -8.15 -6.03
N ASN A 182 9.74 -8.97 -6.92
CA ASN A 182 10.31 -10.26 -6.55
C ASN A 182 11.64 -10.12 -5.77
N ASN A 183 12.09 -11.22 -5.16
CA ASN A 183 13.30 -11.22 -4.32
C ASN A 183 14.58 -10.87 -5.11
N VAL A 184 14.65 -11.21 -6.40
CA VAL A 184 15.81 -10.90 -7.26
C VAL A 184 15.92 -9.40 -7.44
N GLU A 185 14.83 -8.75 -7.83
CA GLU A 185 14.78 -7.30 -8.00
C GLU A 185 15.01 -6.56 -6.68
N TYR A 186 14.45 -7.08 -5.58
CA TYR A 186 14.74 -6.55 -4.24
C TYR A 186 16.25 -6.55 -3.95
N ILE A 187 16.92 -7.69 -4.13
CA ILE A 187 18.37 -7.81 -3.88
C ILE A 187 19.16 -6.89 -4.82
N ARG A 188 18.80 -6.81 -6.11
CA ARG A 188 19.42 -5.89 -7.08
C ARG A 188 19.34 -4.45 -6.58
N ILE A 189 18.16 -3.98 -6.20
CA ILE A 189 17.97 -2.61 -5.72
C ILE A 189 18.77 -2.35 -4.43
N ILE A 190 18.71 -3.26 -3.46
CA ILE A 190 19.46 -3.10 -2.20
C ILE A 190 20.98 -3.04 -2.47
N ASN A 191 21.50 -3.92 -3.32
CA ASN A 191 22.91 -3.90 -3.70
C ASN A 191 23.30 -2.61 -4.43
N HIS A 192 22.43 -2.11 -5.32
CA HIS A 192 22.67 -0.84 -6.00
C HIS A 192 22.73 0.35 -5.04
N LEU A 193 21.93 0.34 -3.97
CA LEU A 193 21.94 1.39 -2.95
C LEU A 193 23.19 1.36 -2.04
N GLN A 194 23.84 0.20 -1.90
CA GLN A 194 25.04 0.08 -1.07
C GLN A 194 26.17 0.98 -1.62
N GLY A 195 26.66 1.88 -0.78
CA GLY A 195 27.79 2.77 -1.12
C GLY A 195 27.45 3.97 -2.00
N LYS A 196 26.17 4.21 -2.33
CA LYS A 196 25.74 5.43 -3.04
C LYS A 196 25.60 6.60 -2.06
N GLN A 197 25.76 7.82 -2.59
CA GLN A 197 25.66 9.08 -1.83
C GLN A 197 24.30 9.25 -1.15
N HIS A 198 23.23 8.79 -1.80
CA HIS A 198 21.88 8.79 -1.26
C HIS A 198 21.62 7.48 -0.52
N SER A 199 21.33 7.55 0.77
CA SER A 199 21.04 6.38 1.60
C SER A 199 19.67 5.75 1.31
N THR A 200 18.76 6.48 0.65
CA THR A 200 17.43 5.97 0.29
C THR A 200 17.03 6.34 -1.14
N ILE A 201 16.20 5.49 -1.75
CA ILE A 201 15.53 5.76 -3.04
C ILE A 201 14.73 7.06 -2.96
N PHE A 202 14.05 7.29 -1.83
CA PHE A 202 13.19 8.45 -1.68
C PHE A 202 13.99 9.75 -1.70
N ASP A 203 15.12 9.83 -1.00
CA ASP A 203 15.94 11.04 -0.99
C ASP A 203 16.48 11.37 -2.40
N PHE A 204 16.95 10.35 -3.12
CA PHE A 204 17.36 10.52 -4.52
C PHE A 204 16.21 11.05 -5.39
N MET A 205 15.04 10.40 -5.34
CA MET A 205 13.88 10.80 -6.14
C MET A 205 13.34 12.17 -5.73
N LEU A 206 13.42 12.50 -4.44
CA LEU A 206 13.02 13.78 -3.89
C LEU A 206 13.92 14.90 -4.42
N GLU A 207 15.24 14.74 -4.34
CA GLU A 207 16.22 15.73 -4.78
C GLU A 207 16.20 15.93 -6.30
N HIS A 208 16.22 14.83 -7.06
CA HIS A 208 16.45 14.88 -8.51
C HIS A 208 15.21 15.11 -9.34
N TYR A 209 14.02 14.75 -8.84
CA TYR A 209 12.77 14.80 -9.63
C TYR A 209 11.64 15.55 -8.91
N ILE A 210 11.29 15.18 -7.68
CA ILE A 210 10.09 15.71 -7.01
C ILE A 210 10.28 17.20 -6.65
N ASN A 211 11.45 17.58 -6.10
CA ASN A 211 11.75 18.99 -5.77
C ASN A 211 11.83 19.88 -7.02
N LYS A 212 12.26 19.33 -8.15
CA LYS A 212 12.35 20.04 -9.43
C LYS A 212 11.00 20.15 -10.14
N GLY A 213 9.99 19.39 -9.68
CA GLY A 213 8.67 19.38 -10.27
C GLY A 213 8.55 18.52 -11.53
N ASP A 214 9.47 17.57 -11.70
CA ASP A 214 9.58 16.68 -12.87
C ASP A 214 9.04 15.27 -12.59
N PHE A 215 8.37 15.07 -11.45
CA PHE A 215 7.77 13.80 -11.08
C PHE A 215 6.25 13.80 -11.25
N TYR A 216 5.74 12.86 -12.05
CA TYR A 216 4.31 12.62 -12.26
C TYR A 216 3.96 11.21 -11.83
N PHE A 217 3.00 11.07 -10.92
CA PHE A 217 2.43 9.76 -10.60
C PHE A 217 1.50 9.33 -11.72
N GLN A 218 1.80 8.17 -12.32
CA GLN A 218 1.04 7.61 -13.43
C GLN A 218 0.47 6.25 -13.05
N GLN A 219 -0.85 6.14 -13.04
CA GLN A 219 -1.56 4.87 -12.89
C GLN A 219 -2.27 4.57 -14.21
N ASN A 220 -1.91 3.47 -14.85
CA ASN A 220 -2.57 2.94 -16.04
C ASN A 220 -2.37 1.41 -16.09
N LYS A 221 -2.90 0.75 -17.13
CA LYS A 221 -2.83 -0.72 -17.24
C LYS A 221 -1.38 -1.21 -17.35
N SER A 222 -0.46 -0.41 -17.87
CA SER A 222 0.95 -0.78 -18.04
C SER A 222 1.74 -0.80 -16.74
N THR A 223 1.33 0.01 -15.75
CA THR A 223 2.06 0.18 -14.47
C THR A 223 1.31 -0.36 -13.26
N PHE A 224 0.02 -0.66 -13.39
CA PHE A 224 -0.80 -1.21 -12.32
C PHE A 224 -1.77 -2.27 -12.85
N ASN A 225 -1.96 -3.33 -12.08
CA ASN A 225 -2.97 -4.34 -12.34
C ASN A 225 -4.38 -3.78 -12.11
N PHE A 226 -5.25 -3.90 -13.12
CA PHE A 226 -6.68 -3.51 -13.08
C PHE A 226 -6.94 -2.10 -12.51
N PRO A 227 -6.36 -1.04 -13.09
CA PRO A 227 -6.66 0.31 -12.65
C PRO A 227 -8.12 0.64 -12.95
N LEU A 228 -8.82 1.22 -11.97
CA LEU A 228 -10.20 1.69 -12.16
C LEU A 228 -10.29 2.88 -13.13
N GLN A 229 -9.23 3.67 -13.19
CA GLN A 229 -9.09 4.82 -14.07
C GLN A 229 -7.62 5.13 -14.28
N ASP A 230 -7.33 5.78 -15.41
CA ASP A 230 -6.03 6.36 -15.67
C ASP A 230 -5.85 7.63 -14.83
N ILE A 231 -4.68 7.76 -14.21
CA ILE A 231 -4.32 8.91 -13.38
C ILE A 231 -2.96 9.40 -13.84
N ASN A 232 -2.87 10.70 -14.10
CA ASN A 232 -1.60 11.38 -14.33
C ASN A 232 -1.60 12.68 -13.52
N VAL A 233 -0.87 12.72 -12.41
CA VAL A 233 -0.85 13.88 -11.51
C VAL A 233 0.58 14.26 -11.14
N LYS A 234 0.87 15.57 -11.19
CA LYS A 234 2.15 16.11 -10.74
C LYS A 234 2.28 15.93 -9.23
N ILE A 235 3.45 15.47 -8.80
CA ILE A 235 3.78 15.31 -7.38
C ILE A 235 4.89 16.30 -7.02
N THR A 236 4.67 17.03 -5.94
CA THR A 236 5.60 17.97 -5.33
C THR A 236 5.77 17.62 -3.85
N PRO A 237 6.77 18.17 -3.14
CA PRO A 237 7.00 17.88 -1.72
C PRO A 237 5.79 18.21 -0.83
N ASN A 238 4.99 19.21 -1.22
CA ASN A 238 3.80 19.66 -0.50
C ASN A 238 2.50 19.04 -1.04
N THR A 239 2.59 18.05 -1.95
CA THR A 239 1.41 17.35 -2.44
C THR A 239 0.78 16.51 -1.32
N PRO A 240 -0.52 16.67 -1.04
CA PRO A 240 -1.21 15.90 -0.03
C PRO A 240 -1.69 14.56 -0.59
N ILE A 241 -1.40 13.49 0.14
CA ILE A 241 -1.78 12.12 -0.22
C ILE A 241 -2.36 11.39 0.99
N CYS A 242 -3.34 10.53 0.77
CA CYS A 242 -3.90 9.71 1.85
C CYS A 242 -3.04 8.47 2.11
N TRP A 243 -3.28 7.84 3.25
CA TRP A 243 -2.63 6.59 3.63
C TRP A 243 -2.79 5.46 2.59
N GLN A 244 -3.89 5.36 1.84
CA GLN A 244 -3.97 4.33 0.79
C GLN A 244 -3.09 4.67 -0.43
N CYS A 245 -3.08 5.95 -0.82
CA CYS A 245 -2.34 6.39 -1.99
C CYS A 245 -0.83 6.50 -1.76
N HIS A 246 -0.36 6.73 -0.53
CA HIS A 246 1.08 6.79 -0.27
C HIS A 246 1.78 5.47 -0.58
N ARG A 247 1.14 4.31 -0.31
CA ARG A 247 1.70 3.00 -0.64
C ARG A 247 1.86 2.81 -2.15
N LYS A 248 0.85 3.24 -2.92
CA LYS A 248 0.91 3.24 -4.40
C LYS A 248 2.00 4.18 -4.90
N LEU A 249 2.13 5.35 -4.29
CA LEU A 249 3.16 6.32 -4.64
C LEU A 249 4.56 5.78 -4.36
N ILE A 250 4.79 5.14 -3.20
CA ILE A 250 6.08 4.51 -2.86
C ILE A 250 6.47 3.46 -3.89
N ASN A 251 5.53 2.56 -4.22
CA ASN A 251 5.72 1.56 -5.28
C ASN A 251 6.13 2.22 -6.60
N PHE A 252 5.41 3.26 -6.98
CA PHE A 252 5.71 3.98 -8.22
C PHE A 252 7.05 4.74 -8.17
N ILE A 253 7.45 5.29 -7.02
CA ILE A 253 8.76 5.91 -6.81
C ILE A 253 9.88 4.89 -7.01
N ILE A 254 9.75 3.69 -6.44
CA ILE A 254 10.72 2.60 -6.64
C ILE A 254 10.79 2.19 -8.12
N PHE A 255 9.64 2.04 -8.77
CA PHE A 255 9.57 1.76 -10.20
C PHE A 255 10.32 2.81 -11.03
N ARG A 256 10.02 4.10 -10.80
CA ARG A 256 10.68 5.21 -11.51
C ARG A 256 12.16 5.31 -11.22
N TYR A 257 12.59 5.02 -9.99
CA TYR A 257 14.00 4.98 -9.62
C TYR A 257 14.75 3.97 -10.47
N VAL A 258 14.30 2.71 -10.51
CA VAL A 258 14.97 1.67 -11.31
C VAL A 258 14.97 2.02 -12.80
N GLN A 259 13.89 2.60 -13.32
CA GLN A 259 13.83 3.08 -14.70
C GLN A 259 14.90 4.14 -15.03
N CYS A 260 15.34 4.94 -14.06
CA CYS A 260 16.43 5.91 -14.26
C CYS A 260 17.77 5.23 -14.53
N TRP A 261 17.98 4.02 -14.00
CA TRP A 261 19.27 3.31 -14.05
C TRP A 261 19.29 2.17 -15.06
N LYS A 262 18.16 1.83 -15.66
CA LYS A 262 17.98 0.65 -16.52
C LYS A 262 19.02 0.55 -17.64
N TYR A 263 19.42 1.68 -18.23
CA TYR A 263 20.36 1.71 -19.34
C TYR A 263 21.81 1.98 -18.92
N ASP A 264 22.02 2.45 -17.68
CA ASP A 264 23.34 2.87 -17.19
C ASP A 264 24.00 1.81 -16.29
N GLU A 265 23.20 0.92 -15.70
CA GLU A 265 23.66 -0.08 -14.74
C GLU A 265 23.36 -1.49 -15.26
N ALA A 266 24.40 -2.29 -15.50
CA ALA A 266 24.28 -3.67 -15.98
C ALA A 266 23.39 -4.53 -15.08
N LEU A 267 23.28 -4.19 -13.80
CA LEU A 267 22.43 -4.86 -12.81
C LEU A 267 20.94 -4.87 -13.22
N PHE A 268 20.50 -3.88 -13.99
CA PHE A 268 19.12 -3.73 -14.47
C PHE A 268 18.97 -4.04 -15.97
N SER A 269 20.01 -4.59 -16.62
CA SER A 269 20.04 -4.80 -18.07
C SER A 269 19.34 -6.08 -18.57
N SER A 270 18.72 -6.86 -17.68
CA SER A 270 17.97 -8.06 -18.07
C SER A 270 16.84 -7.71 -19.04
N PRO A 271 16.50 -8.58 -20.01
CA PRO A 271 15.40 -8.31 -20.94
C PRO A 271 14.08 -8.14 -20.17
N ASP A 272 13.26 -7.19 -20.61
CA ASP A 272 11.97 -6.92 -19.97
C ASP A 272 11.02 -8.12 -20.10
N CYS A 273 10.31 -8.43 -19.02
CA CYS A 273 9.16 -9.30 -19.07
C CYS A 273 8.01 -8.61 -19.82
N PHE A 274 7.32 -9.30 -20.73
CA PHE A 274 6.15 -8.74 -21.43
C PHE A 274 5.02 -8.30 -20.48
N TYR A 275 4.89 -8.95 -19.33
CA TYR A 275 3.91 -8.57 -18.30
C TYR A 275 4.47 -7.58 -17.27
N GLY A 276 5.76 -7.24 -17.36
CA GLY A 276 6.46 -6.27 -16.54
C GLY A 276 6.16 -6.37 -15.04
N ILE A 277 5.90 -5.22 -14.43
CA ILE A 277 5.57 -5.07 -13.00
C ILE A 277 4.31 -5.83 -12.59
N ASN A 278 3.44 -6.13 -13.55
CA ASN A 278 2.19 -6.84 -13.36
C ASN A 278 2.33 -8.38 -13.50
N CYS A 279 3.52 -8.88 -13.86
CA CYS A 279 3.78 -10.30 -14.01
C CYS A 279 3.52 -11.07 -12.71
N ARG A 280 2.59 -12.03 -12.71
CA ARG A 280 2.34 -12.88 -11.52
C ARG A 280 3.40 -13.95 -11.33
N THR A 281 4.00 -14.42 -12.43
CA THR A 281 5.01 -15.49 -12.46
C THR A 281 6.30 -15.09 -11.75
N GLN A 282 6.62 -13.78 -11.70
CA GLN A 282 7.80 -13.26 -11.02
C GLN A 282 7.89 -13.65 -9.53
N HIS A 283 6.76 -13.91 -8.87
CA HIS A 283 6.74 -14.25 -7.44
C HIS A 283 6.74 -15.75 -7.16
N ARG A 284 6.52 -16.59 -8.18
CA ARG A 284 6.33 -18.04 -8.01
C ARG A 284 7.38 -18.88 -8.74
N ASN A 285 8.05 -18.32 -9.72
CA ASN A 285 9.07 -19.01 -10.50
C ASN A 285 10.38 -18.21 -10.42
N GLN A 286 11.32 -18.73 -9.63
CA GLN A 286 12.63 -18.12 -9.41
C GLN A 286 13.42 -17.98 -10.72
N TYR A 287 13.43 -19.01 -11.57
CA TYR A 287 14.11 -18.97 -12.87
C TYR A 287 13.55 -17.85 -13.77
N HIS A 288 12.23 -17.65 -13.77
CA HIS A 288 11.60 -16.54 -14.49
C HIS A 288 12.02 -15.16 -13.92
N ALA A 289 12.06 -15.03 -12.59
CA ALA A 289 12.48 -13.81 -11.90
C ALA A 289 13.96 -13.47 -12.17
N ASP A 290 14.83 -14.47 -12.24
CA ASP A 290 16.26 -14.26 -12.54
C ASP A 290 16.50 -13.84 -14.00
N LYS A 291 15.72 -14.42 -14.92
CA LYS A 291 15.91 -14.24 -16.37
C LYS A 291 15.40 -12.90 -16.91
N TYR A 292 14.33 -12.36 -16.35
CA TYR A 292 13.67 -11.17 -16.89
C TYR A 292 13.64 -10.02 -15.89
N ASN A 293 13.72 -8.79 -16.39
CA ASN A 293 13.43 -7.59 -15.62
C ASN A 293 11.92 -7.45 -15.43
N HIS A 294 11.46 -7.29 -14.18
CA HIS A 294 10.05 -7.04 -13.85
C HIS A 294 9.79 -5.60 -13.43
N VAL A 295 10.82 -4.78 -13.21
CA VAL A 295 10.63 -3.35 -12.96
C VAL A 295 10.57 -2.61 -14.29
N CYS A 296 9.61 -2.99 -15.13
CA CYS A 296 9.31 -2.43 -16.46
C CYS A 296 7.79 -2.40 -16.70
N GLU A 297 7.36 -1.65 -17.72
CA GLU A 297 5.96 -1.56 -18.09
C GLU A 297 5.46 -2.86 -18.72
N GLN A 298 4.20 -3.22 -18.45
CA GLN A 298 3.51 -4.29 -19.17
C GLN A 298 3.27 -3.84 -20.63
N THR A 299 3.64 -4.71 -21.57
CA THR A 299 3.48 -4.49 -23.01
C THR A 299 2.50 -5.47 -23.66
N LYS A 300 2.20 -6.60 -23.00
CA LYS A 300 1.19 -7.58 -23.43
C LYS A 300 0.02 -7.63 -22.45
N PHE A 301 -1.21 -7.47 -22.92
CA PHE A 301 -2.42 -7.29 -22.09
C PHE A 301 -3.46 -8.41 -22.24
N ASN A 302 -3.07 -9.53 -22.85
CA ASN A 302 -3.94 -10.68 -23.06
C ASN A 302 -4.37 -11.30 -21.73
#